data_AF-E1Y8K2-F1
#
_entry.id   AF-E1Y8K2-F1
#
_cell.length_a   1.000
_cell.length_b   1.000
_cell.length_c   1.000
_cell.angle_alpha   90.00
_cell.angle_beta   90.00
_cell.angle_gamma   90.00
#
_symmetry.space_group_name_H-M   'P 1'
#
loop_
_entity.id
_entity.type
_entity.pdbx_description
1 polymer ?
#
loop_
_entity_poly.entity_id
_entity_poly.type
_entity_poly.pdbx_seq_one_letter_code
_entity_poly.pdbx_strand_id
1 'polypeptide(L)' 'MKTESSRFDKPETGIFMKITELKTNQIVTGPFFPEPVKITIFVQMGTCVQFHCEGINSGLLYKPYLNVDQITDIEIYTG' A
#
# COMPACT_ATOMS: atom_id res chain seq x y z
N MET A 1 -3.23 37.73 16.14
CA MET A 1 -2.25 37.15 15.21
C MET A 1 -2.95 36.07 14.41
N LYS A 2 -3.03 36.23 13.08
CA LYS A 2 -3.41 35.14 12.19
C LYS A 2 -2.16 34.30 11.95
N THR A 3 -2.27 32.99 12.10
CA THR A 3 -1.31 32.05 11.51
C THR A 3 -2.12 31.10 10.66
N GLU A 4 -2.24 31.47 9.38
CA GLU A 4 -2.51 30.54 8.30
C GLU A 4 -1.38 29.51 8.26
N SER A 5 -1.75 28.24 8.38
CA SER A 5 -0.95 27.13 7.84
C SER A 5 -1.92 26.19 7.13
N SER A 6 -2.32 26.62 5.94
CA SER A 6 -2.73 25.71 4.87
C SER A 6 -1.60 24.72 4.60
N ARG A 7 -1.95 23.47 4.27
CA ARG A 7 -1.14 22.30 3.80
C ARG A 7 -1.65 21.08 4.59
N PHE A 8 -2.51 20.19 4.10
CA PHE A 8 -2.63 19.57 2.79
C PHE A 8 -4.11 19.17 2.58
N ASP A 9 -4.78 19.77 1.60
CA ASP A 9 -5.92 19.16 0.93
C ASP A 9 -5.42 18.67 -0.43
N LYS A 10 -5.21 17.36 -0.58
CA LYS A 10 -5.03 16.62 -1.85
C LYS A 10 -5.19 15.10 -1.62
N PRO A 11 -5.66 14.35 -2.61
CA PRO A 11 -6.98 14.39 -3.21
C PRO A 11 -7.84 13.20 -2.74
N GLU A 12 -9.14 13.35 -2.84
CA GLU A 12 -10.12 12.27 -2.84
C GLU A 12 -9.88 11.29 -4.00
N THR A 13 -9.11 10.20 -3.81
CA THR A 13 -9.17 8.94 -4.62
C THR A 13 -8.21 7.81 -4.21
N GLY A 14 -7.56 7.87 -3.05
CA GLY A 14 -6.76 6.75 -2.52
C GLY A 14 -7.10 6.46 -1.07
N ILE A 15 -7.69 5.29 -0.77
CA ILE A 15 -7.78 4.85 0.63
C ILE A 15 -6.40 4.31 1.00
N PHE A 16 -5.60 5.15 1.64
CA PHE A 16 -4.32 4.76 2.23
C PHE A 16 -4.52 3.65 3.27
N MET A 17 -3.68 2.62 3.21
CA MET A 17 -3.77 1.43 4.05
C MET A 17 -2.97 1.57 5.35
N LYS A 18 -3.59 1.23 6.48
CA LYS A 18 -2.84 0.85 7.69
C LYS A 18 -2.54 -0.65 7.68
N ILE A 19 -1.50 -1.05 8.41
CA ILE A 19 -1.16 -2.49 8.58
C ILE A 19 -2.37 -3.31 9.03
N THR A 20 -3.18 -2.77 9.94
CA THR A 20 -4.37 -3.44 10.49
C THR A 20 -5.51 -3.61 9.47
N GLU A 21 -5.44 -2.93 8.33
CA GLU A 21 -6.46 -2.96 7.27
C GLU A 21 -6.06 -3.87 6.11
N LEU A 22 -4.79 -4.31 6.07
CA LEU A 22 -4.28 -5.24 5.06
C LEU A 22 -4.98 -6.59 5.16
N LYS A 23 -5.42 -7.09 4.00
CA LYS A 23 -6.10 -8.37 3.86
C LYS A 23 -5.50 -9.15 2.69
N THR A 24 -5.49 -10.46 2.82
CA THR A 24 -5.21 -11.34 1.68
C THR A 24 -6.32 -11.22 0.64
N ASN A 25 -6.01 -11.54 -0.60
CA ASN A 25 -6.84 -11.38 -1.79
C ASN A 25 -7.27 -9.93 -2.11
N GLN A 26 -6.80 -8.95 -1.35
CA GLN A 26 -6.98 -7.54 -1.68
C GLN A 26 -6.04 -7.16 -2.83
N ILE A 27 -6.57 -6.43 -3.82
CA ILE A 27 -5.76 -5.81 -4.86
C ILE A 27 -5.35 -4.42 -4.38
N VAL A 28 -4.07 -4.14 -4.47
CA VAL A 28 -3.47 -2.88 -4.03
C VAL A 28 -2.55 -2.30 -5.11
N THR A 29 -2.32 -1.00 -5.01
CA THR A 29 -1.37 -0.25 -5.83
C THR A 29 -0.54 0.68 -4.94
N GLY A 30 0.54 1.23 -5.47
CA GLY A 30 1.41 2.15 -4.75
C GLY A 30 2.82 2.18 -5.35
N PRO A 31 3.68 3.10 -4.86
CA PRO A 31 5.00 3.35 -5.45
C PRO A 31 6.00 2.18 -5.31
N PHE A 32 5.67 1.17 -4.49
CA PHE A 32 6.53 0.00 -4.25
C PHE A 32 6.22 -1.18 -5.17
N PHE A 33 5.19 -1.06 -6.02
CA PHE A 33 4.79 -2.09 -6.96
C PHE A 33 4.89 -1.54 -8.39
N PRO A 34 5.40 -2.34 -9.35
CA PRO A 34 5.50 -1.91 -10.75
C PRO A 34 4.15 -1.92 -11.49
N GLU A 35 3.13 -2.51 -10.87
CA GLU A 35 1.77 -2.67 -11.38
C GLU A 35 0.81 -2.90 -10.19
N PRO A 36 -0.52 -2.90 -10.37
CA PRO A 36 -1.44 -3.37 -9.35
C PRO A 36 -1.16 -4.83 -8.99
N VAL A 37 -1.20 -5.17 -7.70
CA VAL A 37 -0.88 -6.51 -7.21
C VAL A 37 -1.95 -7.04 -6.25
N LYS A 38 -2.21 -8.35 -6.29
CA LYS A 38 -3.04 -9.06 -5.31
C LYS A 38 -2.17 -9.53 -4.16
N ILE A 39 -2.50 -9.13 -2.94
CA ILE A 39 -1.83 -9.63 -1.72
C ILE A 39 -2.20 -11.10 -1.54
N THR A 40 -1.22 -12.00 -1.63
CA THR A 40 -1.45 -13.44 -1.39
C THR A 40 -1.16 -13.80 0.06
N ILE A 41 -0.05 -13.27 0.61
CA ILE A 41 0.40 -13.47 1.99
C ILE A 41 1.13 -12.20 2.43
N PHE A 42 1.08 -11.89 3.72
CA PHE A 42 1.98 -10.93 4.34
C PHE A 42 2.45 -11.45 5.71
N VAL A 43 3.72 -11.25 6.02
CA VAL A 43 4.37 -11.77 7.23
C VAL A 43 5.03 -10.62 7.98
N GLN A 44 4.66 -10.43 9.24
CA GLN A 44 5.30 -9.43 10.09
C GLN A 44 6.69 -9.89 10.52
N MET A 45 7.70 -9.08 10.24
CA MET A 45 9.12 -9.33 10.49
C MET A 45 9.70 -8.17 11.32
N GLY A 46 9.43 -8.19 12.63
CA GLY A 46 9.80 -7.07 13.51
C GLY A 46 9.06 -5.80 13.15
N THR A 47 9.78 -4.79 12.66
CA THR A 47 9.23 -3.46 12.27
C THR A 47 8.88 -3.35 10.80
N CYS A 48 9.11 -4.40 10.00
CA CYS A 48 8.70 -4.45 8.59
C CYS A 48 7.71 -5.59 8.36
N VAL A 49 7.03 -5.52 7.23
CA VAL A 49 6.13 -6.55 6.73
C VAL A 49 6.68 -7.03 5.40
N GLN A 50 6.91 -8.33 5.27
CA GLN A 50 7.20 -8.96 3.99
C GLN A 50 5.89 -9.30 3.30
N PHE A 51 5.70 -8.78 2.09
CA PHE A 51 4.56 -9.12 1.26
C PHE A 51 4.92 -10.22 0.26
N HIS A 52 3.94 -11.04 -0.10
CA HIS A 52 3.94 -11.86 -1.30
C HIS A 52 2.75 -11.42 -2.13
N CYS A 53 3.00 -10.80 -3.28
CA CYS A 53 1.93 -10.28 -4.14
C CYS A 53 2.05 -10.80 -5.56
N GLU A 54 0.91 -11.11 -6.18
CA GLU A 54 0.82 -11.52 -7.58
C GLU A 54 0.44 -10.30 -8.43
N GLY A 55 1.25 -9.96 -9.43
CA GLY A 55 0.93 -8.90 -10.39
C GLY A 55 -0.33 -9.22 -11.18
N ILE A 56 -1.28 -8.28 -11.22
CA ILE A 56 -2.56 -8.49 -11.90
C ILE A 56 -2.38 -8.63 -13.41
N ASN A 57 -1.43 -7.89 -14.00
CA ASN A 57 -1.23 -7.89 -15.45
C ASN A 57 -0.20 -8.95 -15.85
N SER A 58 0.89 -9.08 -15.09
CA SER A 58 2.00 -9.97 -15.44
C SER A 58 1.91 -11.39 -14.88
N GLY A 59 1.14 -11.59 -13.80
CA GLY A 59 1.17 -12.84 -13.01
C GLY A 59 2.48 -13.06 -12.23
N LEU A 60 3.41 -12.11 -12.23
CA LEU A 60 4.69 -12.23 -11.52
C LEU A 60 4.53 -12.11 -10.02
N LEU A 61 5.38 -12.83 -9.27
CA LEU A 61 5.44 -12.76 -7.82
C LEU A 61 6.40 -11.67 -7.34
N TYR A 62 5.86 -10.64 -6.69
CA TYR A 62 6.62 -9.57 -6.04
C TYR A 62 6.73 -9.80 -4.54
N LYS A 63 7.93 -9.58 -3.98
CA LYS A 63 8.21 -9.80 -2.54
C LYS A 63 8.82 -8.59 -1.84
N PRO A 64 8.15 -7.42 -1.80
CA PRO A 64 8.69 -6.25 -1.15
C PRO A 64 8.66 -6.40 0.38
N TYR A 65 9.63 -5.77 1.03
CA TYR A 65 9.66 -5.54 2.47
C TYR A 65 9.33 -4.07 2.71
N LEU A 66 8.24 -3.81 3.42
CA LEU A 66 7.77 -2.45 3.67
C LEU A 66 7.73 -2.18 5.18
N ASN A 67 8.21 -1.02 5.58
CA ASN A 67 8.00 -0.53 6.94
C ASN A 67 6.61 0.09 7.10
N VAL A 68 6.27 0.46 8.33
CA VAL A 68 4.94 1.04 8.66
C VAL A 68 4.65 2.28 7.83
N ASP A 69 5.62 3.18 7.66
CA ASP A 69 5.43 4.44 6.93
C ASP A 69 5.17 4.17 5.44
N GLN A 70 5.92 3.25 4.83
CA GLN A 70 5.74 2.84 3.44
C GLN A 70 4.40 2.15 3.19
N ILE A 71 3.87 1.42 4.18
CA ILE A 71 2.55 0.78 4.06
C ILE A 71 1.44 1.84 3.95
N THR A 72 1.64 3.02 4.54
CA THR A 72 0.66 4.10 4.40
C THR A 72 0.57 4.69 3.01
N ASP A 73 1.56 4.47 2.12
CA ASP A 73 1.49 4.90 0.72
C ASP A 73 0.85 3.84 -0.21
N ILE A 74 0.31 2.74 0.35
CA ILE A 74 -0.41 1.71 -0.38
C ILE A 74 -1.89 2.05 -0.43
N GLU A 75 -2.52 1.86 -1.57
CA GLU A 75 -3.94 2.14 -1.79
C GLU A 75 -4.68 0.90 -2.31
N ILE A 76 -5.99 0.82 -2.04
CA ILE A 76 -6.87 -0.17 -2.68
C ILE A 76 -6.98 0.16 -4.18
N TYR A 77 -6.70 -0.83 -5.02
CA TYR A 77 -6.90 -0.69 -6.46
C TYR A 77 -8.38 -0.90 -6.82
N THR A 78 -9.01 0.11 -7.44
CA THR A 78 -10.44 0.08 -7.80
C THR A 78 -10.73 -0.20 -9.28
N GLY A 79 -9.70 -0.26 -10.14
CA GLY A 79 -9.86 -0.46 -11.58
C GLY A 79 -10.23 0.79 -12.35
#